data_AF-A0A1A6HNL0-F1
#
_entry.id   AF-A0A1A6HNL0-F1
#
_cell.length_a   1.000
_cell.length_b   1.000
_cell.length_c   1.000
_cell.angle_alpha   90.00
_cell.angle_beta   90.00
_cell.angle_gamma   90.00
#
_symmetry.space_group_name_H-M   'P 1'
#
loop_
_entity.id
_entity.type
_entity.pdbx_description
1 polymer ?
#
loop_
_entity_poly.entity_id
_entity_poly.type
_entity_poly.pdbx_seq_one_letter_code
_entity_poly.pdbx_strand_id
1 'polypeptide(L)'
;MLLSSTSLVCSYTGSRPASNMVIVDVKMVSGFIPLKPTVKKLERSEHVSRTEVSINNVLLYVDQVTNQTLSFSFVIQQDIPVKNLQPAIVKVYDYYETG
;
A
#
# COMPACT_ATOMS: atom_id res chain seq x y z
N MET A 1 -11.38 19.87 -6.33
CA MET A 1 -11.11 18.43 -6.14
C MET A 1 -9.95 18.31 -5.16
N LEU A 2 -10.14 17.66 -4.01
CA LEU A 2 -9.07 17.52 -3.01
C LEU A 2 -8.16 16.35 -3.40
N LEU A 3 -6.89 16.65 -3.68
CA LEU A 3 -5.84 15.67 -3.82
C LEU A 3 -5.11 15.55 -2.48
N SER A 4 -4.84 14.33 -2.06
CA SER A 4 -4.07 14.03 -0.85
C SER A 4 -3.07 12.92 -1.14
N SER A 5 -2.05 12.79 -0.31
CA SER A 5 -1.07 11.71 -0.42
C SER A 5 -1.26 10.73 0.74
N THR A 6 -1.18 9.44 0.45
CA THR A 6 -1.04 8.39 1.46
C THR A 6 0.40 7.92 1.45
N SER A 7 1.02 7.83 2.63
CA SER A 7 2.38 7.32 2.81
C SER A 7 2.38 6.11 3.73
N LEU A 8 3.13 5.09 3.35
CA LEU A 8 3.23 3.80 4.02
C LEU A 8 4.69 3.55 4.33
N VAL A 9 4.97 3.13 5.55
CA VAL A 9 6.31 2.70 5.96
C VAL A 9 6.23 1.30 6.55
N CYS A 10 7.15 0.44 6.15
CA CYS A 10 7.23 -0.91 6.70
C CYS A 10 8.68 -1.34 6.88
N SER A 11 8.92 -2.15 7.90
CA SER A 11 10.17 -2.86 8.14
C SER A 11 9.86 -4.23 8.75
N TYR A 12 10.76 -5.17 8.54
CA TYR A 12 10.64 -6.54 9.05
C TYR A 12 11.45 -6.69 10.33
N THR A 13 10.80 -7.17 11.38
CA THR A 13 11.37 -7.39 12.72
C THR A 13 11.38 -8.85 13.13
N GLY A 14 11.18 -9.78 12.19
CA GLY A 14 11.24 -11.21 12.45
C GLY A 14 12.68 -11.73 12.59
N SER A 15 12.82 -13.03 12.85
CA SER A 15 14.10 -13.67 13.13
C SER A 15 14.97 -13.92 11.89
N ARG A 16 14.39 -13.91 10.69
CA ARG A 16 15.12 -14.07 9.42
C ARG A 16 15.77 -12.74 9.00
N PRO A 17 16.81 -12.75 8.14
CA PRO A 17 17.39 -11.52 7.61
C PRO A 17 16.42 -10.67 6.76
N ALA A 18 15.44 -11.32 6.12
CA ALA A 18 14.41 -10.70 5.29
C ALA A 18 13.12 -11.53 5.32
N SER A 19 12.00 -10.92 4.94
CA SER A 19 10.75 -11.64 4.62
C SER A 19 10.84 -12.34 3.25
N ASN A 20 9.84 -13.17 2.92
CA ASN A 20 9.56 -13.48 1.52
C ASN A 20 8.89 -12.26 0.84
N MET A 21 8.26 -12.48 -0.33
CA MET A 21 7.38 -11.49 -0.94
C MET A 21 6.23 -11.15 0.00
N VAL A 22 5.97 -9.86 0.17
CA VAL A 22 4.94 -9.30 1.05
C VAL A 22 3.89 -8.59 0.22
N ILE A 23 2.62 -8.77 0.56
CA ILE A 23 1.54 -7.92 0.07
C ILE A 23 1.28 -6.81 1.09
N VAL A 24 1.29 -5.56 0.61
CA VAL A 24 0.74 -4.40 1.32
C VAL A 24 -0.65 -4.12 0.75
N ASP A 25 -1.69 -4.49 1.49
CA ASP A 25 -3.11 -4.25 1.14
C ASP A 25 -3.61 -2.99 1.84
N VAL A 26 -3.85 -1.96 1.05
CA VAL A 26 -4.25 -0.63 1.51
C VAL A 26 -5.71 -0.41 1.15
N LYS A 27 -6.59 -0.50 2.16
CA LYS A 27 -7.98 -0.10 1.99
C LYS A 27 -8.12 1.41 1.97
N MET A 28 -8.88 1.93 1.02
CA MET A 28 -9.19 3.36 0.93
C MET A 28 -10.18 3.76 2.01
N VAL A 29 -10.00 4.98 2.52
CA VAL A 29 -11.01 5.65 3.35
C VAL A 29 -12.24 5.93 2.48
N SER A 30 -13.45 5.75 3.04
CA SER A 30 -14.70 5.97 2.31
C SER A 30 -14.76 7.36 1.65
N GLY A 31 -15.13 7.40 0.37
CA GLY A 31 -15.19 8.62 -0.42
C GLY A 31 -13.87 9.00 -1.11
N PHE A 32 -12.78 8.24 -0.91
CA PHE A 32 -11.51 8.42 -1.59
C PHE A 32 -11.20 7.26 -2.53
N ILE A 33 -10.55 7.59 -3.65
CA ILE A 33 -10.09 6.63 -4.65
C ILE A 33 -8.59 6.85 -4.93
N PRO A 34 -7.84 5.79 -5.26
CA PRO A 34 -6.44 5.93 -5.61
C PRO A 34 -6.27 6.51 -7.01
N LEU A 35 -5.32 7.43 -7.17
CA LEU A 35 -4.96 7.96 -8.48
C LEU A 35 -4.02 6.95 -9.18
N LYS A 36 -4.62 6.07 -10.01
CA LYS A 36 -3.95 4.93 -10.69
C LYS A 36 -2.54 5.24 -11.23
N PRO A 37 -2.27 6.35 -11.95
CA PRO A 37 -0.93 6.64 -12.45
C PRO A 37 0.14 6.80 -11.36
N THR A 38 -0.24 7.30 -10.18
CA THR A 38 0.71 7.49 -9.07
C THR A 38 1.03 6.19 -8.36
N VAL A 39 0.06 5.27 -8.28
CA VAL A 39 0.31 3.91 -7.79
C VAL A 39 1.20 3.14 -8.77
N LYS A 40 0.91 3.20 -10.08
CA LYS A 40 1.70 2.50 -11.10
C LYS A 40 3.16 2.97 -11.17
N LYS A 41 3.46 4.21 -10.78
CA LYS A 41 4.85 4.69 -10.66
C LYS A 41 5.65 3.94 -9.60
N LEU A 42 5.01 3.32 -8.60
CA LEU A 42 5.69 2.52 -7.58
C LEU A 42 6.37 1.30 -8.17
N GLU A 43 5.89 0.75 -9.29
CA GLU A 43 6.55 -0.37 -10.01
C GLU A 43 7.90 0.01 -10.63
N ARG A 44 8.31 1.29 -10.55
CA ARG A 44 9.68 1.73 -10.90
C ARG A 44 10.66 1.63 -9.73
N SER A 45 10.16 1.42 -8.51
CA SER A 45 10.99 1.14 -7.34
C SER A 45 11.61 -0.24 -7.48
N GLU A 46 12.84 -0.40 -7.01
CA GLU A 46 13.53 -1.69 -6.97
C GLU A 46 12.86 -2.73 -6.02
N HIS A 47 11.94 -2.29 -5.17
CA HIS A 47 11.30 -3.16 -4.18
C HIS A 47 9.89 -3.62 -4.57
N VAL A 48 9.26 -3.02 -5.58
CA VAL A 48 7.86 -3.27 -5.93
C VAL A 48 7.79 -3.91 -7.31
N SER A 49 7.49 -5.20 -7.36
CA SER A 49 7.36 -5.92 -8.63
C SER A 49 6.03 -5.68 -9.33
N ARG A 50 4.96 -5.41 -8.58
CA ARG A 50 3.62 -5.21 -9.14
C ARG A 50 2.71 -4.38 -8.24
N THR A 51 1.76 -3.71 -8.87
CA THR A 51 0.62 -3.06 -8.21
C THR A 51 -0.71 -3.48 -8.83
N GLU A 52 -1.71 -3.66 -7.97
CA GLU A 52 -3.12 -3.82 -8.36
C GLU A 52 -3.97 -2.71 -7.76
N VAL A 53 -4.86 -2.15 -8.56
CA VAL A 53 -5.63 -0.97 -8.17
C VAL A 53 -7.10 -1.18 -8.48
N SER A 54 -7.91 -1.11 -7.42
CA SER A 54 -9.37 -1.00 -7.49
C SER A 54 -9.82 0.35 -6.92
N ILE A 55 -11.11 0.64 -6.95
CA ILE A 55 -11.69 1.84 -6.33
C ILE A 55 -11.49 1.81 -4.81
N ASN A 56 -11.55 0.63 -4.20
CA ASN A 56 -11.58 0.46 -2.75
C ASN A 56 -10.21 0.10 -2.16
N ASN A 57 -9.33 -0.54 -2.92
CA ASN A 57 -8.06 -1.09 -2.43
C ASN A 57 -6.92 -0.85 -3.42
N VAL A 58 -5.72 -0.70 -2.87
CA VAL A 58 -4.43 -0.80 -3.57
C VAL A 58 -3.64 -1.96 -2.98
N LEU A 59 -3.17 -2.86 -3.84
CA LEU A 59 -2.22 -3.91 -3.46
C LEU A 59 -0.83 -3.58 -4.00
N LEU A 60 0.17 -3.61 -3.15
CA LEU A 60 1.58 -3.55 -3.53
C LEU A 60 2.21 -4.92 -3.29
N TYR A 61 2.84 -5.48 -4.32
CA TYR A 61 3.64 -6.70 -4.23
C TYR A 61 5.09 -6.27 -4.02
N VAL A 62 5.58 -6.46 -2.80
CA VAL A 62 6.91 -6.05 -2.37
C VAL A 62 7.80 -7.29 -2.30
N ASP A 63 8.91 -7.30 -3.03
CA ASP A 63 9.70 -8.52 -3.26
C ASP A 63 10.28 -9.13 -1.97
N GLN A 64 10.72 -8.27 -1.06
CA GLN A 64 11.12 -8.61 0.30
C GLN A 64 11.18 -7.34 1.16
N VAL A 65 11.03 -7.51 2.47
CA VAL A 65 11.22 -6.45 3.47
C VAL A 65 12.28 -6.93 4.45
N THR A 66 13.26 -6.07 4.72
CA THR A 66 14.34 -6.33 5.70
C THR A 66 14.13 -5.46 6.94
N ASN A 67 15.08 -5.45 7.86
CA ASN A 67 15.06 -4.50 8.98
C ASN A 67 15.22 -3.02 8.55
N GLN A 68 15.55 -2.77 7.27
CA GLN A 68 15.55 -1.43 6.71
C GLN A 68 14.12 -0.97 6.44
N THR A 69 13.84 0.30 6.76
CA THR A 69 12.51 0.88 6.53
C THR A 69 12.33 1.19 5.05
N LEU A 70 11.32 0.57 4.44
CA LEU A 70 10.84 0.93 3.12
C LEU A 70 9.72 1.96 3.25
N SER A 71 9.65 2.89 2.30
CA SER A 71 8.62 3.93 2.25
C SER A 71 8.01 4.00 0.87
N PHE A 72 6.68 4.02 0.83
CA PHE A 72 5.89 4.12 -0.39
C PHE A 72 4.86 5.22 -0.26
N SER A 73 4.61 5.95 -1.34
CA SER A 73 3.54 6.96 -1.33
C SER A 73 2.83 7.03 -2.67
N PHE A 74 1.53 7.27 -2.64
CA PHE A 74 0.73 7.52 -3.82
C PHE A 74 -0.39 8.51 -3.51
N VAL A 75 -0.94 9.11 -4.56
CA VAL A 75 -1.98 10.13 -4.46
C VAL A 75 -3.34 9.46 -4.39
N ILE A 76 -4.19 9.97 -3.52
CA ILE A 76 -5.61 9.67 -3.45
C ILE A 76 -6.41 10.93 -3.79
N GLN A 77 -7.59 10.72 -4.34
CA GLN A 77 -8.52 11.76 -4.73
C GLN A 77 -9.83 11.55 -4.00
N GLN A 78 -10.43 12.62 -3.48
CA GLN A 78 -11.80 12.55 -2.99
C GLN A 78 -12.77 12.46 -4.18
N ASP A 79 -13.50 11.35 -4.27
CA ASP A 79 -14.52 11.10 -5.28
C ASP A 79 -15.89 11.58 -4.79
N ILE A 80 -16.25 11.24 -3.55
CA ILE A 80 -17.52 11.62 -2.93
C ILE A 80 -17.25 12.23 -1.55
N PRO A 81 -17.88 13.37 -1.21
CA PRO A 81 -17.82 13.94 0.13
C PRO A 81 -18.44 13.01 1.16
N VAL A 82 -17.67 12.61 2.18
CA VAL A 82 -18.13 11.79 3.31
C VAL A 82 -17.82 12.54 4.61
N LYS A 83 -18.82 12.64 5.50
CA LYS A 83 -18.66 13.18 6.87
C LYS A 83 -18.35 12.04 7.84
N ASN A 84 -17.72 12.37 8.97
CA ASN A 84 -17.40 11.41 10.04
C ASN A 84 -16.57 10.21 9.54
N LEU A 85 -15.50 10.50 8.78
CA LEU A 85 -14.60 9.51 8.22
C LEU A 85 -14.09 8.55 9.31
N GLN A 86 -14.23 7.25 9.03
CA GLN A 86 -13.67 6.19 9.87
C GLN A 86 -12.29 5.79 9.35
N PRO A 87 -11.39 5.31 10.22
CA PRO A 87 -10.11 4.76 9.78
C PRO A 87 -10.28 3.60 8.78
N ALA A 88 -9.38 3.50 7.82
CA ALA A 88 -9.25 2.34 6.94
C ALA A 88 -8.08 1.46 7.40
N ILE A 89 -8.16 0.17 7.10
CA ILE A 89 -7.17 -0.83 7.53
C ILE A 89 -6.11 -0.98 6.44
N VAL A 90 -4.84 -1.02 6.87
CA VAL A 90 -3.73 -1.50 6.05
C VAL A 90 -3.30 -2.85 6.59
N LYS A 91 -3.14 -3.84 5.72
CA LYS A 91 -2.59 -5.16 6.08
C LYS A 91 -1.26 -5.36 5.37
N VAL A 92 -0.31 -5.95 6.09
CA VAL A 92 1.01 -6.34 5.57
C VAL A 92 1.21 -7.80 5.92
N TYR A 93 1.36 -8.67 4.92
CA TYR A 93 1.41 -10.12 5.13
C TYR A 93 2.27 -10.82 4.07
N ASP A 94 2.87 -11.94 4.44
CA ASP A 94 3.66 -12.79 3.53
C ASP A 94 2.73 -13.44 2.49
N TYR A 95 3.12 -13.40 1.22
CA TYR A 95 2.35 -13.96 0.12
C TYR A 95 2.17 -15.48 0.22
N TYR A 96 3.15 -16.18 0.80
CA TYR A 96 3.20 -17.64 0.86
C TYR A 96 2.72 -18.21 2.19
N GLU A 97 2.49 -17.38 3.21
CA GLU A 97 1.90 -17.83 4.46
C GLU A 97 0.40 -18.07 4.27
N THR A 98 0.06 -19.35 4.08
CA THR A 98 -1.32 -19.85 4.02
C THR A 98 -1.75 -20.35 5.41
N GLY A 99 -1.61 -19.49 6.42
CA GLY A 99 -2.06 -19.76 7.80
C GLY A 99 -1.02 -20.38 8.73
#